data_AF-A0A368JYV6-F1
#
_entry.id   AF-A0A368JYV6-F1
#
_cell.length_a   1.000
_cell.length_b   1.000
_cell.length_c   1.000
_cell.angle_alpha   90.00
_cell.angle_beta   90.00
_cell.angle_gamma   90.00
#
_symmetry.space_group_name_H-M   'P 1'
#
loop_
_entity.id
_entity.type
_entity.pdbx_description
1 polymer ?
#
loop_
_entity_poly.entity_id
_entity_poly.type
_entity_poly.pdbx_seq_one_letter_code
_entity_poly.pdbx_strand_id
1 'polypeptide(L)'
;MKMMPKVLTAFTAIVLLMSAAKGDSLKSMTVASELGAIIASEEFCDLAFDQAAIEAFIEKHVDAADTGFAPTMNMMVESQKFQLNEMKGSAKTAHCAQIRRSAKVNHLIQ
;
A
#
# COMPACT_ATOMS: atom_id res chain seq x y z
N MET A 1 63.38 -26.67 15.97
CA MET A 1 63.43 -25.75 14.80
C MET A 1 62.17 -25.94 13.97
N LYS A 2 61.40 -24.86 13.78
CA LYS A 2 60.43 -24.54 12.69
C LYS A 2 59.35 -25.58 12.33
N MET A 3 58.06 -25.27 12.16
CA MET A 3 57.22 -24.07 12.30
C MET A 3 55.80 -24.58 11.99
N MET A 4 54.78 -24.26 12.79
CA MET A 4 53.36 -24.45 12.45
C MET A 4 52.98 -23.55 11.27
N PRO A 5 52.19 -24.02 10.28
CA PRO A 5 51.45 -23.12 9.41
C PRO A 5 50.17 -22.69 10.15
N LYS A 6 50.15 -21.41 10.49
CA LYS A 6 48.94 -20.67 10.85
C LYS A 6 48.04 -20.63 9.61
N VAL A 7 47.09 -21.55 9.47
CA VAL A 7 46.00 -21.37 8.51
C VAL A 7 44.76 -20.94 9.29
N LEU A 8 44.80 -19.64 9.50
CA LEU A 8 43.74 -18.69 9.79
C LEU A 8 42.31 -19.24 9.72
N THR A 9 41.72 -19.35 10.89
CA THR A 9 40.28 -19.34 11.18
C THR A 9 39.63 -18.13 10.49
N ALA A 10 38.88 -18.32 9.39
CA ALA A 10 37.93 -17.32 8.87
C ALA A 10 37.10 -17.91 7.71
N PHE A 11 35.97 -18.55 8.01
CA PHE A 11 34.82 -18.58 7.10
C PHE A 11 33.56 -18.41 7.94
N THR A 12 33.52 -17.28 8.64
CA THR A 12 32.37 -16.81 9.40
C THR A 12 31.37 -16.20 8.42
N ALA A 13 30.23 -16.87 8.25
CA ALA A 13 28.93 -16.33 7.87
C ALA A 13 28.87 -15.24 6.77
N ILE A 14 28.83 -15.66 5.50
CA ILE A 14 28.23 -14.87 4.40
C ILE A 14 26.92 -15.55 4.00
N VAL A 15 25.93 -15.59 4.91
CA VAL A 15 24.55 -15.99 4.59
C VAL A 15 23.62 -15.14 5.43
N LEU A 16 23.41 -13.85 5.09
CA LEU A 16 22.32 -13.07 5.72
C LEU A 16 21.87 -11.77 5.04
N LEU A 17 22.25 -11.49 3.79
CA LEU A 17 21.92 -10.18 3.17
C LEU A 17 20.79 -10.19 2.13
N MET A 18 20.01 -11.26 1.96
CA MET A 18 18.99 -11.32 0.88
C MET A 18 17.52 -11.19 1.33
N SER A 19 17.21 -10.75 2.56
CA SER A 19 15.82 -10.80 3.08
C SER A 19 15.08 -9.47 3.20
N ALA A 20 15.59 -8.34 2.69
CA ALA A 20 14.88 -7.04 2.84
C ALA A 20 13.72 -6.81 1.85
N ALA A 21 13.70 -7.47 0.67
CA ALA A 21 12.76 -7.10 -0.41
C ALA A 21 11.28 -7.53 -0.21
N LYS A 22 10.96 -8.36 0.80
CA LYS A 22 9.60 -8.91 0.97
C LYS A 22 8.70 -8.07 1.89
N GLY A 23 9.26 -7.21 2.72
CA GLY A 23 8.50 -6.38 3.66
C GLY A 23 7.79 -5.21 2.98
N ASP A 24 8.51 -4.50 2.10
CA ASP A 24 7.99 -3.28 1.46
C ASP A 24 6.88 -3.57 0.44
N SER A 25 6.97 -4.70 -0.27
CA SER A 25 5.94 -5.10 -1.24
C SER A 25 4.59 -5.37 -0.58
N LEU A 26 4.56 -6.02 0.59
CA LEU A 26 3.31 -6.25 1.33
C LEU A 26 2.67 -4.94 1.81
N LYS A 27 3.50 -3.99 2.27
CA LYS A 27 3.03 -2.67 2.68
C LYS A 27 2.46 -1.88 1.51
N SER A 28 3.13 -1.89 0.35
CA SER A 28 2.66 -1.23 -0.87
C SER A 28 1.32 -1.78 -1.35
N MET A 29 1.15 -3.11 -1.34
CA MET A 29 -0.13 -3.74 -1.67
C MET A 29 -1.26 -3.32 -0.72
N THR A 30 -0.99 -3.22 0.59
CA THR A 30 -1.97 -2.73 1.56
C THR A 30 -2.36 -1.29 1.26
N VAL A 31 -1.39 -0.40 1.03
CA VAL A 31 -1.65 1.01 0.68
C VAL A 31 -2.47 1.09 -0.62
N ALA A 32 -2.13 0.30 -1.63
CA ALA A 32 -2.86 0.26 -2.90
C ALA A 32 -4.31 -0.22 -2.74
N SER A 33 -4.52 -1.23 -1.88
CA SER A 33 -5.87 -1.75 -1.58
C SER A 33 -6.71 -0.75 -0.80
N GLU A 34 -6.15 -0.13 0.24
CA GLU A 34 -6.84 0.86 1.07
C GLU A 34 -7.18 2.13 0.28
N LEU A 35 -6.20 2.71 -0.41
CA LEU A 35 -6.41 3.89 -1.24
C LEU A 35 -7.34 3.58 -2.41
N GLY A 36 -7.20 2.40 -3.03
CA GLY A 36 -8.08 1.97 -4.12
C GLY A 36 -9.54 1.85 -3.67
N ALA A 37 -9.81 1.33 -2.47
CA ALA A 37 -11.15 1.29 -1.91
C ALA A 37 -11.73 2.69 -1.63
N ILE A 38 -10.90 3.64 -1.17
CA ILE A 38 -11.33 5.04 -0.98
C ILE A 38 -11.68 5.67 -2.32
N ILE A 39 -10.77 5.63 -3.29
CA ILE A 39 -10.96 6.24 -4.63
C ILE A 39 -12.17 5.63 -5.35
N ALA A 40 -12.30 4.29 -5.36
CA ALA A 40 -13.44 3.62 -5.99
C ALA A 40 -14.80 4.05 -5.42
N SER A 41 -14.81 4.56 -4.20
CA SER A 41 -16.01 4.97 -3.48
C SER A 41 -16.39 6.43 -3.71
N GLU A 42 -15.60 7.21 -4.46
CA GLU A 42 -15.82 8.65 -4.64
C GLU A 42 -17.24 8.95 -5.14
N GLU A 43 -17.55 8.49 -6.34
CA GLU A 43 -18.87 8.66 -6.96
C GLU A 43 -19.95 7.89 -6.20
N PHE A 44 -19.67 6.65 -5.79
CA PHE A 44 -20.65 5.81 -5.10
C PHE A 44 -21.14 6.42 -3.77
N CYS A 45 -20.29 7.17 -3.08
CA CYS A 45 -20.57 7.77 -1.78
C CYS A 45 -20.77 9.30 -1.81
N ASP A 46 -20.88 9.89 -3.00
CA ASP A 46 -21.05 11.33 -3.22
C ASP A 46 -19.97 12.16 -2.49
N LEU A 47 -18.71 11.74 -2.65
CA LEU A 47 -17.54 12.43 -2.11
C LEU A 47 -16.81 13.19 -3.22
N ALA A 48 -16.03 14.19 -2.84
CA ALA A 48 -15.12 14.90 -3.72
C ALA A 48 -13.75 14.94 -3.06
N PHE A 49 -12.79 14.19 -3.59
CA PHE A 49 -11.46 14.08 -3.00
C PHE A 49 -10.55 15.23 -3.45
N ASP A 50 -9.74 15.71 -2.51
CA ASP A 50 -8.66 16.66 -2.77
C ASP A 50 -7.52 15.93 -3.49
N GLN A 51 -7.32 16.25 -4.77
CA GLN A 51 -6.33 15.61 -5.62
C GLN A 51 -4.90 15.84 -5.12
N ALA A 52 -4.61 17.02 -4.58
CA ALA A 52 -3.29 17.32 -4.03
C ALA A 52 -3.04 16.52 -2.74
N ALA A 53 -4.08 16.25 -1.95
CA ALA A 53 -3.96 15.38 -0.78
C ALA A 53 -3.74 13.91 -1.17
N ILE A 54 -4.32 13.44 -2.27
CA ILE A 54 -4.04 12.09 -2.80
C ILE A 54 -2.57 11.97 -3.23
N GLU A 55 -2.05 12.96 -3.97
CA GLU A 55 -0.64 13.01 -4.36
C GLU A 55 0.27 12.97 -3.13
N ALA A 56 0.02 13.85 -2.15
CA ALA A 56 0.78 13.90 -0.90
C ALA A 56 0.68 12.60 -0.08
N PHE A 57 -0.47 11.94 -0.09
CA PHE A 57 -0.64 10.63 0.55
C PHE A 57 0.24 9.57 -0.13
N ILE A 58 0.25 9.52 -1.45
CA ILE A 58 1.09 8.56 -2.20
C ILE A 58 2.57 8.82 -1.92
N GLU A 59 3.03 10.07 -2.02
CA GLU A 59 4.43 10.44 -1.74
C GLU A 59 4.89 10.05 -0.33
N LYS A 60 3.97 10.12 0.65
CA LYS A 60 4.24 9.75 2.04
C LYS A 60 4.29 8.24 2.27
N HIS A 61 3.53 7.47 1.50
CA HIS A 61 3.25 6.06 1.81
C HIS A 61 3.85 5.06 0.81
N VAL A 62 4.30 5.51 -0.36
CA VAL A 62 4.81 4.67 -1.46
C VAL A 62 6.24 5.09 -1.82
N ASP A 63 7.13 4.12 -1.95
CA ASP A 63 8.49 4.39 -2.42
C ASP A 63 8.46 4.80 -3.91
N ALA A 64 9.19 5.86 -4.27
CA ALA A 64 9.26 6.34 -5.65
C ALA A 64 9.82 5.29 -6.64
N ALA A 65 10.59 4.31 -6.15
CA ALA A 65 11.09 3.19 -6.94
C ALA A 65 10.08 2.04 -7.11
N ASP A 66 8.94 2.08 -6.41
CA ASP A 66 7.88 1.08 -6.53
C ASP A 66 7.05 1.28 -7.80
N THR A 67 7.55 0.70 -8.89
CA THR A 67 6.86 0.70 -10.19
C THR A 67 5.62 -0.22 -10.22
N GLY A 68 5.42 -1.06 -9.20
CA GLY A 68 4.29 -1.99 -9.10
C GLY A 68 3.04 -1.38 -8.46
N PHE A 69 3.18 -0.26 -7.74
CA PHE A 69 2.08 0.38 -7.02
C PHE A 69 0.94 0.81 -7.94
N ALA A 70 1.23 1.60 -8.98
CA ALA A 70 0.22 2.17 -9.88
C ALA A 70 -0.67 1.11 -10.56
N PRO A 71 -0.14 0.07 -11.24
CA PRO A 71 -0.98 -0.97 -11.85
C PRO A 71 -1.76 -1.77 -10.79
N THR A 72 -1.18 -2.02 -9.62
CA THR A 72 -1.86 -2.70 -8.51
C THR A 72 -3.04 -1.86 -7.99
N MET A 73 -2.82 -0.57 -7.74
CA MET A 73 -3.85 0.37 -7.28
C MET A 73 -5.00 0.45 -8.28
N ASN A 74 -4.70 0.56 -9.58
CA ASN A 74 -5.74 0.58 -10.61
C ASN A 74 -6.58 -0.72 -10.61
N MET A 75 -5.94 -1.88 -10.49
CA MET A 75 -6.65 -3.15 -10.35
C MET A 75 -7.56 -3.17 -9.10
N MET A 76 -7.10 -2.62 -7.97
CA MET A 76 -7.91 -2.51 -6.76
C MET A 76 -9.11 -1.59 -6.95
N VAL A 77 -8.93 -0.42 -7.57
CA VAL A 77 -10.02 0.52 -7.87
C VAL A 77 -11.10 -0.16 -8.70
N GLU A 78 -10.73 -0.83 -9.79
CA GLU A 78 -11.69 -1.48 -10.67
C GLU A 78 -12.39 -2.68 -10.00
N SER A 79 -11.67 -3.48 -9.22
CA SER A 79 -12.26 -4.57 -8.43
C SER A 79 -13.27 -4.05 -7.40
N GLN A 80 -12.97 -2.93 -6.74
CA GLN A 80 -13.85 -2.33 -5.75
C GLN A 80 -15.09 -1.71 -6.41
N LYS A 81 -14.95 -0.99 -7.53
CA LYS A 81 -16.10 -0.47 -8.30
C LYS A 81 -17.08 -1.58 -8.67
N PHE A 82 -16.57 -2.74 -9.11
CA PHE A 82 -17.42 -3.90 -9.41
C PHE A 82 -18.25 -4.34 -8.21
N GLN A 83 -17.63 -4.45 -7.01
CA GLN A 83 -18.33 -4.82 -5.78
C GLN A 83 -19.35 -3.77 -5.33
N LEU A 84 -19.04 -2.49 -5.50
CA LEU A 84 -19.93 -1.39 -5.08
C LEU A 84 -21.23 -1.35 -5.89
N ASN A 85 -21.21 -1.77 -7.16
CA ASN A 85 -22.39 -1.77 -8.03
C ASN A 85 -23.55 -2.63 -7.50
N GLU A 86 -23.24 -3.67 -6.72
CA GLU A 86 -24.25 -4.55 -6.13
C GLU A 86 -24.73 -4.08 -4.76
N MET A 87 -24.03 -3.12 -4.13
CA MET A 87 -24.24 -2.71 -2.76
C MET A 87 -25.37 -1.67 -2.62
N LYS A 88 -26.36 -1.95 -1.76
CA LYS A 88 -27.53 -1.08 -1.53
C LYS A 88 -27.93 -1.06 -0.04
N GLY A 89 -28.81 -0.11 0.31
CA GLY A 89 -29.38 -0.01 1.67
C GLY A 89 -28.31 0.16 2.76
N SER A 90 -28.45 -0.57 3.86
CA SER A 90 -27.56 -0.45 5.03
C SER A 90 -26.09 -0.75 4.72
N ALA A 91 -25.81 -1.64 3.77
CA ALA A 91 -24.43 -1.93 3.35
C ALA A 91 -23.77 -0.69 2.73
N LYS A 92 -24.48 0.00 1.84
CA LYS A 92 -24.03 1.29 1.26
C LYS A 92 -23.79 2.33 2.35
N THR A 93 -24.73 2.45 3.31
CA THR A 93 -24.59 3.38 4.44
C THR A 93 -23.34 3.10 5.26
N ALA A 94 -23.11 1.84 5.65
CA ALA A 94 -21.96 1.45 6.45
C ALA A 94 -20.63 1.68 5.71
N HIS A 95 -20.58 1.26 4.44
CA HIS A 95 -19.44 1.46 3.56
C HIS A 95 -19.08 2.95 3.44
N CYS A 96 -20.03 3.78 3.01
CA CYS A 96 -19.79 5.21 2.82
C CYS A 96 -19.49 5.96 4.12
N ALA A 97 -20.05 5.52 5.25
CA ALA A 97 -19.69 6.08 6.55
C ALA A 97 -18.21 5.81 6.88
N GLN A 98 -17.73 4.58 6.66
CA GLN A 98 -16.34 4.24 6.93
C GLN A 98 -15.38 4.90 5.95
N ILE A 99 -15.68 4.91 4.65
CA ILE A 99 -14.86 5.61 3.64
C ILE A 99 -14.71 7.09 4.00
N ARG A 100 -15.81 7.76 4.36
CA ARG A 100 -15.76 9.18 4.75
C ARG A 100 -14.86 9.40 5.97
N ARG A 101 -14.91 8.51 6.97
CA ARG A 101 -14.04 8.60 8.16
C ARG A 101 -12.57 8.40 7.78
N SER A 102 -12.26 7.39 6.97
CA SER A 102 -10.91 7.12 6.50
C SER A 102 -10.35 8.26 5.66
N ALA A 103 -11.16 8.81 4.74
CA ALA A 103 -10.76 9.94 3.91
C ALA A 103 -10.45 11.18 4.76
N LYS A 104 -11.23 11.47 5.80
CA LYS A 104 -10.95 12.58 6.74
C LYS A 104 -9.66 12.40 7.52
N VAL A 105 -9.42 11.21 8.07
CA VAL A 105 -8.20 10.91 8.84
C VAL A 105 -6.95 11.03 7.95
N ASN A 106 -7.07 10.74 6.67
CA ASN A 106 -5.98 10.87 5.69
C ASN A 106 -5.98 12.22 4.95
N HIS A 107 -6.81 13.17 5.37
CA HIS A 107 -6.91 14.52 4.80
C HIS A 107 -7.29 14.57 3.31
N LEU A 108 -7.91 13.50 2.79
CA LEU A 108 -8.36 13.41 1.41
C LEU A 108 -9.66 14.20 1.16
N ILE A 109 -10.38 14.55 2.22
CA ILE A 109 -11.53 15.46 2.23
C ILE A 109 -11.49 16.33 3.49
N GLN A 110 -12.17 17.48 3.44
CA GLN A 110 -12.37 18.38 4.59
C GLN A 110 -13.55 17.93 5.48
#